data_AF-A0AAU8DLH9-F1
#
_entry.id   AF-A0AAU8DLH9-F1
#
_cell.length_a   1.000
_cell.length_b   1.000
_cell.length_c   1.000
_cell.angle_alpha   90.00
_cell.angle_beta   90.00
_cell.angle_gamma   90.00
#
_symmetry.space_group_name_H-M   'P 1'
#
loop_
_entity.id
_entity.type
_entity.pdbx_description
1 polymer ?
#
loop_
_entity_poly.entity_id
_entity_poly.type
_entity_poly.pdbx_seq_one_letter_code
_entity_poly.pdbx_strand_id
1 'polypeptide(L)'
;MRNSTTQPRGLRAALIAGGLAVVLTTAACGSDAAPGSSGSTPAASTTAASMTESSSTMESSSGMESSSGMESSSGMESSSGMESSSGMESSGTESSSGESSSAGSSSGGTSASVAMTGSAPTALTDAEKTAAKATLVDPASLTVCTSLPYPPFEGDDGTGKVTGFDIDFMDWMSEQLGVTTKVVSIDFSGIKSGQAMASKNCDIAAAAMTINKERQAVIEFSDPYYDASQALMVLKDSPVTDLSGLKGKKLGAQTGTTGLEYANANAAESGYTVVEYQNISDEEQALQTNAIDAAIHDQPALNDYVKQQAGAVQIVKNFNTGEQYGFGAAKGNTALIAVANFVIKQSQSDGKYEASFKKWIDSSAG
;
A
#
# COMPACT_ATOMS: atom_id res chain seq x y z
N MET A 1 -17.33 23.64 -45.87
CA MET A 1 -16.59 23.70 -47.16
C MET A 1 -15.23 24.32 -46.90
N ARG A 2 -14.13 23.59 -47.23
CA ARG A 2 -12.69 23.99 -47.33
C ARG A 2 -12.07 24.57 -46.04
N ASN A 3 -11.39 23.82 -45.17
CA ASN A 3 -10.12 23.08 -45.28
C ASN A 3 -8.95 23.90 -45.87
N SER A 4 -7.96 24.22 -45.04
CA SER A 4 -6.63 24.67 -45.45
C SER A 4 -5.58 24.05 -44.53
N THR A 5 -4.87 23.09 -45.11
CA THR A 5 -3.72 22.35 -44.57
C THR A 5 -2.45 23.10 -44.91
N THR A 6 -1.53 23.29 -43.95
CA THR A 6 -0.11 23.48 -44.26
C THR A 6 0.78 23.13 -43.06
N GLN A 7 1.45 21.98 -43.14
CA GLN A 7 2.72 21.69 -42.47
C GLN A 7 3.88 22.16 -43.35
N PRO A 8 5.09 22.35 -42.77
CA PRO A 8 6.23 21.65 -43.36
C PRO A 8 7.21 21.03 -42.35
N ARG A 9 7.57 19.78 -42.64
CA ARG A 9 8.90 19.15 -42.68
C ARG A 9 9.94 19.46 -41.58
N GLY A 10 10.07 18.48 -40.67
CA GLY A 10 11.25 17.61 -40.52
C GLY A 10 12.64 18.22 -40.43
N LEU A 11 13.29 18.08 -39.27
CA LEU A 11 14.74 18.08 -39.15
C LEU A 11 15.22 16.90 -38.29
N ARG A 12 16.34 16.34 -38.73
CA ARG A 12 16.84 14.99 -38.50
C ARG A 12 17.51 14.83 -37.12
N ALA A 13 17.33 13.64 -36.55
CA ALA A 13 18.12 13.12 -35.45
C ALA A 13 19.60 12.98 -35.84
N ALA A 14 20.49 13.50 -35.00
CA ALA A 14 21.93 13.27 -35.08
C ALA A 14 22.30 12.20 -34.04
N LEU A 15 22.64 11.00 -34.54
CA LEU A 15 23.36 9.98 -33.80
C LEU A 15 24.79 10.48 -33.56
N ILE A 16 25.21 10.63 -32.30
CA ILE A 16 26.62 10.75 -31.94
C ILE A 16 27.03 9.42 -31.31
N ALA A 17 27.70 8.60 -32.12
CA ALA A 17 28.44 7.43 -31.67
C ALA A 17 29.81 7.88 -31.16
N GLY A 18 29.98 7.97 -29.84
CA GLY A 18 31.27 8.18 -29.19
C GLY A 18 31.75 6.86 -28.61
N GLY A 19 32.65 6.17 -29.32
CA GLY A 19 33.32 4.97 -28.84
C GLY A 19 34.27 5.30 -27.69
N LEU A 20 34.04 4.70 -26.53
CA LEU A 20 34.95 4.75 -25.40
C LEU A 20 35.93 3.57 -25.52
N ALA A 21 37.19 3.90 -25.83
CA ALA A 21 38.28 2.95 -25.88
C ALA A 21 38.67 2.53 -24.46
N VAL A 22 38.62 1.22 -24.21
CA VAL A 22 39.14 0.55 -23.02
C VAL A 22 40.67 0.57 -23.07
N VAL A 23 41.30 1.25 -22.12
CA VAL A 23 42.75 1.11 -21.86
C VAL A 23 42.91 0.10 -20.75
N LEU A 24 43.33 -1.10 -21.13
CA LEU A 24 43.71 -2.19 -20.25
C LEU A 24 45.19 -2.00 -19.86
N THR A 25 45.46 -1.50 -18.66
CA THR A 25 46.82 -1.52 -18.08
C THR A 25 46.98 -2.80 -17.27
N THR A 26 47.77 -3.73 -17.81
CA THR A 26 48.24 -4.91 -17.09
C THR A 26 49.49 -4.54 -16.29
N ALA A 27 49.44 -4.71 -14.98
CA ALA A 27 50.62 -4.74 -14.13
C ALA A 27 50.59 -6.05 -13.35
N ALA A 28 51.53 -6.93 -13.69
CA ALA A 28 51.81 -8.15 -12.97
C ALA A 28 53.26 -8.15 -12.50
N CYS A 29 53.47 -8.88 -11.40
CA CYS A 29 54.71 -9.43 -10.86
C CYS A 29 55.35 -8.70 -9.67
N GLY A 30 55.57 -9.45 -8.59
CA GLY A 30 56.32 -9.05 -7.40
C GLY A 30 56.00 -9.91 -6.18
N SER A 31 56.43 -11.18 -6.20
CA SER A 31 56.41 -12.14 -5.08
C SER A 31 57.72 -12.10 -4.28
N ASP A 32 57.67 -12.08 -2.94
CA ASP A 32 58.66 -12.65 -1.99
C ASP A 32 58.09 -12.55 -0.55
N ALA A 33 57.81 -13.67 0.14
CA ALA A 33 58.67 -14.34 1.17
C ALA A 33 59.05 -13.43 2.36
N ALA A 34 59.01 -13.75 3.65
CA ALA A 34 58.62 -14.88 4.53
C ALA A 34 58.80 -14.34 6.01
N PRO A 35 58.46 -15.09 7.09
CA PRO A 35 58.10 -14.54 8.40
C PRO A 35 59.14 -14.69 9.55
N GLY A 36 58.89 -14.05 10.70
CA GLY A 36 59.51 -14.29 12.01
C GLY A 36 59.76 -12.99 12.79
N SER A 37 59.74 -12.87 14.12
CA SER A 37 59.40 -13.72 15.26
C SER A 37 59.51 -12.84 16.53
N SER A 38 58.63 -13.04 17.52
CA SER A 38 58.83 -12.93 18.98
C SER A 38 59.60 -11.75 19.63
N GLY A 39 58.99 -11.14 20.65
CA GLY A 39 59.70 -10.92 21.92
C GLY A 39 59.49 -9.57 22.63
N SER A 40 58.78 -9.63 23.77
CA SER A 40 59.11 -8.96 25.05
C SER A 40 58.55 -7.56 25.37
N THR A 41 57.56 -7.59 26.27
CA THR A 41 57.17 -6.61 27.31
C THR A 41 58.35 -6.24 28.24
N PRO A 42 58.32 -5.14 29.06
CA PRO A 42 57.35 -4.99 30.17
C PRO A 42 56.86 -3.56 30.58
N ALA A 43 55.72 -3.58 31.32
CA ALA A 43 55.30 -2.77 32.49
C ALA A 43 55.40 -1.22 32.46
N ALA A 44 54.29 -0.46 32.52
CA ALA A 44 53.50 -0.01 33.70
C ALA A 44 53.52 1.55 33.70
N SER A 45 52.54 2.36 34.13
CA SER A 45 51.36 2.19 34.96
C SER A 45 50.30 3.29 34.68
N THR A 46 49.09 3.08 35.22
CA THR A 46 48.08 4.06 35.71
C THR A 46 47.41 4.98 34.66
N THR A 47 46.08 5.09 34.55
CA THR A 47 45.04 5.14 35.61
C THR A 47 43.68 4.73 35.02
N ALA A 48 42.93 3.91 35.77
CA ALA A 48 41.51 3.63 35.55
C ALA A 48 40.65 4.50 36.48
N ALA A 49 39.45 4.90 36.04
CA ALA A 49 38.38 5.35 36.91
C ALA A 49 37.09 4.63 36.51
N SER A 50 36.47 4.00 37.51
CA SER A 50 35.37 3.07 37.45
C SER A 50 34.00 3.74 37.55
N MET A 51 33.01 2.97 37.11
CA MET A 51 31.58 3.10 37.40
C MET A 51 31.26 3.22 38.89
N THR A 52 30.17 3.93 39.21
CA THR A 52 29.33 3.67 40.39
C THR A 52 27.85 3.87 40.01
N GLU A 53 27.07 2.81 40.21
CA GLU A 53 25.60 2.83 40.29
C GLU A 53 25.12 3.69 41.48
N SER A 54 23.88 4.17 41.40
CA SER A 54 23.11 4.58 42.57
C SER A 54 21.65 4.20 42.37
N SER A 55 21.26 3.11 43.04
CA SER A 55 19.90 2.73 43.35
C SER A 55 19.35 3.63 44.46
N SER A 56 18.13 4.14 44.32
CA SER A 56 17.36 4.66 45.46
C SER A 56 15.96 4.05 45.46
N THR A 57 15.76 3.18 46.45
CA THR A 57 14.49 2.70 46.98
C THR A 57 13.64 3.84 47.53
N MET A 58 12.33 3.83 47.32
CA MET A 58 11.38 4.54 48.18
C MET A 58 10.18 3.65 48.53
N GLU A 59 9.85 3.72 49.81
CA GLU A 59 8.91 2.94 50.60
C GLU A 59 7.44 3.14 50.24
N SER A 60 6.66 2.14 50.64
CA SER A 60 5.20 2.11 50.70
C SER A 60 4.66 2.87 51.91
N SER A 61 3.49 3.52 51.78
CA SER A 61 2.55 3.66 52.90
C SER A 61 1.11 3.87 52.42
N SER A 62 0.27 2.89 52.76
CA SER A 62 -1.14 2.93 53.19
C SER A 62 -2.04 4.15 52.89
N GLY A 63 -3.24 3.84 52.39
CA GLY A 63 -4.42 4.70 52.48
C GLY A 63 -5.68 4.02 51.95
N MET A 64 -6.30 3.18 52.78
CA MET A 64 -7.67 2.69 52.59
C MET A 64 -8.65 3.80 52.97
N GLU A 65 -9.65 4.11 52.13
CA GLU A 65 -10.99 4.49 52.60
C GLU A 65 -12.05 4.01 51.61
N SER A 66 -13.08 3.38 52.18
CA SER A 66 -14.26 2.82 51.55
C SER A 66 -15.45 3.76 51.75
N SER A 67 -16.32 3.88 50.76
CA SER A 67 -17.76 4.15 50.97
C SER A 67 -18.50 3.76 49.68
N SER A 68 -19.25 2.66 49.68
CA SER A 68 -20.73 2.64 49.73
C SER A 68 -21.35 3.68 48.79
N GLY A 69 -22.13 3.37 47.77
CA GLY A 69 -23.07 2.27 47.57
C GLY A 69 -24.30 2.90 46.91
N MET A 70 -24.93 2.21 45.96
CA MET A 70 -26.35 2.37 45.66
C MET A 70 -26.80 1.26 44.71
N GLU A 71 -27.61 0.37 45.29
CA GLU A 71 -28.43 -0.63 44.61
C GLU A 71 -29.64 0.01 43.92
N SER A 72 -30.18 -0.71 42.94
CA SER A 72 -31.62 -0.98 42.66
C SER A 72 -31.85 -0.90 41.14
N SER A 73 -32.05 -1.98 40.38
CA SER A 73 -33.08 -3.06 40.41
C SER A 73 -34.38 -2.69 39.67
N SER A 74 -34.98 -3.75 39.07
CA SER A 74 -36.17 -3.84 38.20
C SER A 74 -35.95 -3.39 36.74
N GLY A 75 -36.19 -4.19 35.69
CA GLY A 75 -36.98 -5.41 35.54
C GLY A 75 -38.36 -5.06 34.97
N MET A 76 -38.60 -5.32 33.68
CA MET A 76 -39.94 -5.53 33.10
C MET A 76 -39.86 -6.14 31.69
N GLU A 77 -40.40 -7.34 31.56
CA GLU A 77 -40.75 -8.04 30.33
C GLU A 77 -42.09 -7.55 29.74
N SER A 78 -42.39 -8.07 28.54
CA SER A 78 -43.71 -8.21 27.89
C SER A 78 -44.09 -7.06 26.94
N SER A 79 -44.73 -7.26 25.79
CA SER A 79 -45.16 -8.44 25.02
C SER A 79 -45.86 -7.93 23.76
N SER A 80 -45.81 -8.71 22.68
CA SER A 80 -46.86 -8.94 21.67
C SER A 80 -47.69 -7.76 21.09
N GLY A 81 -47.67 -7.67 19.75
CA GLY A 81 -48.88 -8.06 18.98
C GLY A 81 -49.60 -6.99 18.14
N MET A 82 -49.91 -7.42 16.90
CA MET A 82 -51.07 -7.09 16.05
C MET A 82 -51.00 -5.83 15.18
N GLU A 83 -50.90 -5.97 13.84
CA GLU A 83 -51.99 -6.19 12.84
C GLU A 83 -52.73 -4.86 12.51
N SER A 84 -53.21 -4.52 11.31
CA SER A 84 -53.27 -5.18 10.00
C SER A 84 -53.79 -4.16 8.95
N SER A 85 -53.47 -4.42 7.67
CA SER A 85 -54.24 -4.10 6.44
C SER A 85 -54.50 -2.62 6.09
N SER A 86 -54.63 -2.18 4.85
CA SER A 86 -55.07 -2.74 3.55
C SER A 86 -54.46 -1.83 2.46
N GLY A 87 -54.21 -2.17 1.20
CA GLY A 87 -54.82 -3.11 0.28
C GLY A 87 -55.14 -2.32 -1.00
N MET A 88 -54.62 -2.73 -2.16
CA MET A 88 -55.36 -2.67 -3.43
C MET A 88 -54.58 -3.37 -4.55
N GLU A 89 -55.16 -4.47 -4.98
CA GLU A 89 -54.97 -5.17 -6.24
C GLU A 89 -55.24 -4.24 -7.45
N SER A 90 -54.57 -4.51 -8.57
CA SER A 90 -55.29 -4.93 -9.77
C SER A 90 -54.33 -5.56 -10.78
N SER A 91 -54.80 -6.69 -11.28
CA SER A 91 -54.25 -7.63 -12.24
C SER A 91 -54.59 -7.28 -13.70
N GLY A 92 -54.01 -8.04 -14.63
CA GLY A 92 -54.46 -8.20 -16.02
C GLY A 92 -53.32 -8.05 -17.04
N THR A 93 -52.46 -9.06 -17.30
CA THR A 93 -52.59 -10.28 -18.14
C THR A 93 -52.56 -10.07 -19.67
N GLU A 94 -51.70 -10.88 -20.31
CA GLU A 94 -51.77 -11.44 -21.69
C GLU A 94 -51.46 -10.49 -22.88
N SER A 95 -50.81 -10.87 -23.98
CA SER A 95 -50.12 -12.09 -24.42
C SER A 95 -49.43 -11.80 -25.78
N SER A 96 -48.49 -12.68 -26.15
CA SER A 96 -48.26 -13.20 -27.52
C SER A 96 -47.47 -12.37 -28.57
N SER A 97 -46.28 -12.90 -28.87
CA SER A 97 -45.74 -13.40 -30.16
C SER A 97 -45.66 -12.49 -31.40
N GLY A 98 -44.52 -12.58 -32.12
CA GLY A 98 -44.37 -12.03 -33.47
C GLY A 98 -42.92 -11.83 -33.92
N GLU A 99 -42.47 -12.70 -34.80
CA GLU A 99 -41.12 -12.96 -35.31
C GLU A 99 -40.60 -11.97 -36.40
N SER A 100 -39.27 -11.75 -36.38
CA SER A 100 -38.27 -11.63 -37.48
C SER A 100 -38.23 -10.50 -38.55
N SER A 101 -36.95 -10.11 -38.80
CA SER A 101 -36.31 -9.54 -40.02
C SER A 101 -36.40 -8.01 -40.22
N SER A 102 -35.37 -7.26 -40.67
CA SER A 102 -34.12 -7.59 -41.35
C SER A 102 -33.05 -6.48 -41.20
N ALA A 103 -31.78 -6.90 -41.26
CA ALA A 103 -30.58 -6.30 -41.86
C ALA A 103 -30.31 -4.77 -41.86
N GLY A 104 -29.10 -4.41 -41.38
CA GLY A 104 -28.43 -3.14 -41.65
C GLY A 104 -27.01 -3.05 -41.05
N SER A 105 -26.03 -3.65 -41.75
CA SER A 105 -24.56 -3.46 -41.66
C SER A 105 -24.10 -2.01 -41.36
N SER A 106 -22.91 -1.66 -40.90
CA SER A 106 -21.68 -2.29 -40.39
C SER A 106 -20.68 -1.14 -40.17
N SER A 107 -19.94 -1.10 -39.06
CA SER A 107 -18.52 -0.67 -39.04
C SER A 107 -17.93 -0.93 -37.66
N GLY A 108 -17.49 -2.19 -37.47
CA GLY A 108 -16.68 -2.57 -36.33
C GLY A 108 -15.24 -2.10 -36.52
N GLY A 109 -14.78 -1.21 -35.63
CA GLY A 109 -13.35 -1.00 -35.39
C GLY A 109 -12.85 -2.15 -34.53
N THR A 110 -12.12 -3.07 -35.15
CA THR A 110 -11.41 -4.16 -34.46
C THR A 110 -10.19 -3.59 -33.76
N SER A 111 -10.26 -3.39 -32.44
CA SER A 111 -9.04 -3.37 -31.62
C SER A 111 -8.50 -4.78 -31.58
N ALA A 112 -7.40 -5.00 -32.28
CA ALA A 112 -6.63 -6.23 -32.20
C ALA A 112 -6.16 -6.41 -30.75
N SER A 113 -6.81 -7.33 -30.03
CA SER A 113 -6.26 -7.88 -28.80
C SER A 113 -4.99 -8.64 -29.18
N VAL A 114 -3.84 -8.07 -28.82
CA VAL A 114 -2.59 -8.82 -28.83
C VAL A 114 -2.72 -9.84 -27.71
N ALA A 115 -3.09 -11.07 -28.05
CA ALA A 115 -2.99 -12.19 -27.14
C ALA A 115 -1.51 -12.32 -26.74
N MET A 116 -1.17 -11.80 -25.55
CA MET A 116 0.09 -12.10 -24.91
C MET A 116 0.05 -13.60 -24.60
N THR A 117 0.72 -14.39 -25.43
CA THR A 117 1.07 -15.78 -25.12
C THR A 117 2.13 -15.78 -24.02
N GLY A 118 1.77 -15.30 -22.84
CA GLY A 118 2.57 -15.48 -21.63
C GLY A 118 2.35 -16.91 -21.16
N SER A 119 3.39 -17.76 -21.23
CA SER A 119 3.35 -19.04 -20.54
C SER A 119 3.14 -18.79 -19.04
N ALA A 120 2.21 -19.53 -18.43
CA ALA A 120 2.02 -19.52 -16.99
C ALA A 120 3.36 -19.74 -16.26
N PRO A 121 3.59 -19.11 -15.10
CA PRO A 121 4.82 -19.32 -14.36
C PRO A 121 4.96 -20.81 -13.98
N THR A 122 6.20 -21.29 -13.98
CA THR A 122 6.48 -22.65 -13.50
C THR A 122 6.11 -22.74 -12.03
N ALA A 123 5.35 -23.78 -11.65
CA ALA A 123 4.92 -23.99 -10.27
C ALA A 123 6.10 -24.02 -9.29
N LEU A 124 5.91 -23.44 -8.10
CA LEU A 124 6.87 -23.53 -7.00
C LEU A 124 7.16 -24.99 -6.64
N THR A 125 8.43 -25.33 -6.52
CA THR A 125 8.89 -26.63 -6.02
C THR A 125 8.64 -26.78 -4.52
N ASP A 126 8.58 -28.02 -4.03
CA ASP A 126 8.45 -28.29 -2.60
C ASP A 126 9.64 -27.73 -1.80
N ALA A 127 10.83 -27.68 -2.41
CA ALA A 127 12.01 -27.09 -1.80
C ALA A 127 11.86 -25.58 -1.59
N GLU A 128 11.36 -24.85 -2.59
CA GLU A 128 11.09 -23.41 -2.48
C GLU A 128 10.01 -23.11 -1.44
N LYS A 129 8.92 -23.87 -1.45
CA LYS A 129 7.85 -23.75 -0.44
C LYS A 129 8.37 -24.03 0.97
N THR A 130 9.22 -25.05 1.13
CA THR A 130 9.82 -25.39 2.42
C THR A 130 10.78 -24.30 2.90
N ALA A 131 11.61 -23.75 2.01
CA ALA A 131 12.51 -22.66 2.32
C ALA A 131 11.74 -21.40 2.76
N ALA A 132 10.68 -21.03 2.06
CA ALA A 132 9.84 -19.89 2.44
C ALA A 132 9.16 -20.11 3.80
N LYS A 133 8.55 -21.29 4.02
CA LYS A 133 7.92 -21.63 5.32
C LYS A 133 8.90 -21.58 6.49
N ALA A 134 10.15 -21.97 6.28
CA ALA A 134 11.18 -21.92 7.31
C ALA A 134 11.52 -20.48 7.76
N THR A 135 11.11 -19.47 7.00
CA THR A 135 11.30 -18.06 7.36
C THR A 135 10.16 -17.46 8.17
N LEU A 136 9.02 -18.15 8.25
CA LEU A 136 7.83 -17.64 8.93
C LEU A 136 8.06 -17.52 10.44
N VAL A 137 7.48 -16.49 11.05
CA VAL A 137 7.45 -16.28 12.51
C VAL A 137 6.67 -17.39 13.19
N ASP A 138 5.52 -17.77 12.61
CA ASP A 138 4.72 -18.92 13.00
C ASP A 138 4.65 -19.92 11.83
N PRO A 139 5.16 -21.16 11.97
CA PRO A 139 5.11 -22.15 10.90
C PRO A 139 3.70 -22.50 10.39
N ALA A 140 2.65 -22.20 11.18
CA ALA A 140 1.26 -22.46 10.82
C ALA A 140 0.56 -21.28 10.14
N SER A 141 1.14 -20.08 10.14
CA SER A 141 0.49 -18.89 9.58
C SER A 141 1.46 -17.91 8.90
N LEU A 142 1.02 -17.34 7.77
CA LEU A 142 1.64 -16.16 7.17
C LEU A 142 1.14 -14.92 7.92
N THR A 143 2.00 -14.33 8.75
CA THR A 143 1.69 -13.10 9.49
C THR A 143 1.94 -11.88 8.60
N VAL A 144 0.87 -11.20 8.23
CA VAL A 144 0.87 -10.03 7.34
C VAL A 144 0.75 -8.76 8.17
N CYS A 145 1.71 -7.84 8.06
CA CYS A 145 1.54 -6.49 8.60
C CYS A 145 0.94 -5.55 7.55
N THR A 146 -0.05 -4.78 7.99
CA THR A 146 -0.74 -3.75 7.20
C THR A 146 -1.08 -2.53 8.07
N SER A 147 -1.64 -1.47 7.50
CA SER A 147 -2.03 -0.24 8.21
C SER A 147 -3.49 0.10 7.90
N LEU A 148 -4.41 -0.35 8.75
CA LEU A 148 -5.86 -0.18 8.50
C LEU A 148 -6.39 1.18 8.99
N PRO A 149 -7.45 1.71 8.33
CA PRO A 149 -8.02 1.25 7.06
C PRO A 149 -7.29 1.88 5.86
N TYR A 150 -7.22 1.16 4.74
CA TYR A 150 -6.74 1.68 3.45
C TYR A 150 -7.48 1.02 2.26
N PRO A 151 -8.81 1.22 2.16
CA PRO A 151 -9.55 0.69 1.02
C PRO A 151 -9.10 1.38 -0.28
N PRO A 152 -9.10 0.67 -1.42
CA PRO A 152 -9.62 -0.69 -1.62
C PRO A 152 -8.61 -1.82 -1.34
N PHE A 153 -7.43 -1.53 -0.80
CA PHE A 153 -6.34 -2.50 -0.63
C PHE A 153 -6.48 -3.33 0.64
N GLU A 154 -6.82 -2.69 1.76
CA GLU A 154 -7.06 -3.35 3.03
C GLU A 154 -8.11 -2.62 3.88
N GLY A 155 -9.05 -3.37 4.46
CA GLY A 155 -10.08 -2.82 5.32
C GLY A 155 -10.83 -3.92 6.07
N ASP A 156 -11.48 -3.55 7.17
CA ASP A 156 -12.41 -4.43 7.88
C ASP A 156 -13.73 -4.52 7.07
N ASP A 157 -14.24 -5.73 6.85
CA ASP A 157 -15.50 -5.96 6.15
C ASP A 157 -16.76 -5.74 7.02
N GLY A 158 -16.58 -5.24 8.25
CA GLY A 158 -17.61 -5.04 9.26
C GLY A 158 -17.87 -6.28 10.13
N THR A 159 -17.24 -7.42 9.83
CA THR A 159 -17.33 -8.65 10.63
C THR A 159 -16.09 -8.89 11.50
N GLY A 160 -15.09 -8.00 11.45
CA GLY A 160 -13.79 -8.19 12.08
C GLY A 160 -12.78 -8.90 11.19
N LYS A 161 -13.13 -9.20 9.92
CA LYS A 161 -12.21 -9.80 8.95
C LYS A 161 -11.60 -8.70 8.09
N VAL A 162 -10.27 -8.71 8.00
CA VAL A 162 -9.54 -7.87 7.05
C VAL A 162 -9.66 -8.46 5.64
N THR A 163 -10.01 -7.62 4.68
CA THR A 163 -10.19 -7.95 3.26
C THR A 163 -9.67 -6.81 2.39
N GLY A 164 -9.49 -7.07 1.10
CA GLY A 164 -9.11 -6.07 0.11
C GLY A 164 -8.17 -6.64 -0.93
N PHE A 165 -7.73 -5.79 -1.87
CA PHE A 165 -6.88 -6.20 -2.97
C PHE A 165 -5.54 -6.79 -2.49
N ASP A 166 -4.87 -6.16 -1.53
CA ASP A 166 -3.61 -6.64 -0.95
C ASP A 166 -3.80 -7.98 -0.23
N ILE A 167 -4.92 -8.13 0.48
CA ILE A 167 -5.24 -9.34 1.25
C ILE A 167 -5.52 -10.54 0.35
N ASP A 168 -6.13 -10.36 -0.82
CA ASP A 168 -6.34 -11.45 -1.78
C ASP A 168 -4.99 -12.08 -2.22
N PHE A 169 -3.93 -11.28 -2.41
CA PHE A 169 -2.59 -11.81 -2.70
C PHE A 169 -2.00 -12.59 -1.53
N MET A 170 -2.20 -12.10 -0.30
CA MET A 170 -1.69 -12.78 0.89
C MET A 170 -2.40 -14.12 1.11
N ASP A 171 -3.70 -14.19 0.84
CA ASP A 171 -4.45 -15.44 0.88
C ASP A 171 -3.94 -16.43 -0.18
N TRP A 172 -3.65 -15.98 -1.41
CA TRP A 172 -3.03 -16.84 -2.42
C TRP A 172 -1.61 -17.29 -2.07
N MET A 173 -0.82 -16.45 -1.38
CA MET A 173 0.49 -16.85 -0.85
C MET A 173 0.34 -17.93 0.23
N SER A 174 -0.59 -17.74 1.16
CA SER A 174 -0.92 -18.72 2.20
C SER A 174 -1.35 -20.07 1.60
N GLU A 175 -2.16 -20.06 0.53
CA GLU A 175 -2.53 -21.26 -0.24
C GLU A 175 -1.29 -21.99 -0.80
N GLN A 176 -0.32 -21.25 -1.38
CA GLN A 176 0.91 -21.86 -1.92
C GLN A 176 1.77 -22.51 -0.84
N LEU A 177 1.79 -21.93 0.36
CA LEU A 177 2.57 -22.40 1.50
C LEU A 177 1.85 -23.52 2.27
N GLY A 178 0.52 -23.59 2.19
CA GLY A 178 -0.31 -24.50 2.98
C GLY A 178 -0.42 -24.07 4.44
N VAL A 179 -0.54 -22.76 4.68
CA VAL A 179 -0.67 -22.12 6.01
C VAL A 179 -1.90 -21.21 6.02
N THR A 180 -2.27 -20.66 7.18
CA THR A 180 -3.35 -19.66 7.27
C THR A 180 -2.82 -18.23 7.14
N THR A 181 -3.65 -17.28 6.72
CA THR A 181 -3.30 -15.85 6.76
C THR A 181 -3.66 -15.26 8.12
N LYS A 182 -2.74 -14.52 8.74
CA LYS A 182 -2.98 -13.74 9.96
C LYS A 182 -2.60 -12.29 9.73
N VAL A 183 -3.57 -11.40 9.69
CA VAL A 183 -3.31 -9.97 9.50
C VAL A 183 -3.11 -9.27 10.84
N VAL A 184 -2.10 -8.43 10.94
CA VAL A 184 -1.82 -7.53 12.06
C VAL A 184 -1.78 -6.09 11.55
N SER A 185 -2.58 -5.21 12.16
CA SER A 185 -2.54 -3.78 11.86
C SER A 185 -1.55 -3.09 12.77
N ILE A 186 -0.61 -2.34 12.19
CA ILE A 186 0.36 -1.51 12.91
C ILE A 186 0.55 -0.19 12.13
N ASP A 187 1.22 0.78 12.76
CA ASP A 187 1.51 2.06 12.10
C ASP A 187 2.39 1.85 10.86
N PHE A 188 2.02 2.51 9.75
CA PHE A 188 2.75 2.45 8.49
C PHE A 188 4.23 2.81 8.63
N SER A 189 4.59 3.69 9.58
CA SER A 189 5.97 4.05 9.89
C SER A 189 6.83 2.84 10.30
N GLY A 190 6.27 1.89 11.04
CA GLY A 190 6.91 0.64 11.45
C GLY A 190 7.05 -0.37 10.30
N ILE A 191 6.12 -0.33 9.34
CA ILE A 191 6.15 -1.16 8.13
C ILE A 191 7.20 -0.64 7.17
N LYS A 192 7.10 0.64 6.75
CA LYS A 192 7.95 1.23 5.71
C LYS A 192 9.43 1.28 6.08
N SER A 193 9.74 1.31 7.38
CA SER A 193 11.11 1.33 7.90
C SER A 193 11.78 -0.05 7.88
N GLY A 194 11.04 -1.11 7.57
CA GLY A 194 11.55 -2.48 7.67
C GLY A 194 11.48 -3.07 9.08
N GLN A 195 11.20 -2.26 10.10
CA GLN A 195 11.37 -2.64 11.50
C GLN A 195 10.42 -3.76 11.93
N ALA A 196 9.18 -3.76 11.44
CA ALA A 196 8.19 -4.77 11.78
C ALA A 196 8.63 -6.18 11.36
N MET A 197 9.12 -6.33 10.12
CA MET A 197 9.63 -7.60 9.63
C MET A 197 10.99 -7.94 10.24
N ALA A 198 11.88 -6.95 10.42
CA ALA A 198 13.19 -7.17 11.04
C ALA A 198 13.09 -7.67 12.50
N SER A 199 12.08 -7.21 13.23
CA SER A 199 11.79 -7.63 14.61
C SER A 199 11.00 -8.92 14.70
N LYS A 200 10.62 -9.53 13.56
CA LYS A 200 9.76 -10.71 13.51
C LYS A 200 8.37 -10.48 14.14
N ASN A 201 7.83 -9.27 13.99
CA ASN A 201 6.43 -8.98 14.34
C ASN A 201 5.47 -9.45 13.23
N CYS A 202 5.95 -9.47 11.99
CA CYS A 202 5.27 -10.00 10.81
C CYS A 202 6.30 -10.62 9.83
N ASP A 203 5.80 -11.42 8.90
CA ASP A 203 6.58 -12.06 7.85
C ASP A 203 6.71 -11.19 6.61
N ILE A 204 5.59 -10.57 6.23
CA ILE A 204 5.44 -9.79 5.00
C ILE A 204 4.52 -8.59 5.22
N ALA A 205 4.83 -7.49 4.54
CA ALA A 205 4.05 -6.27 4.49
C ALA A 205 3.19 -6.25 3.22
N ALA A 206 1.90 -6.02 3.41
CA ALA A 206 0.91 -5.74 2.37
C ALA A 206 0.11 -4.53 2.83
N ALA A 207 0.45 -3.36 2.28
CA ALA A 207 0.03 -2.06 2.78
C ALA A 207 0.09 -0.98 1.69
N ALA A 208 -0.23 -1.35 0.44
CA ALA A 208 -0.11 -0.48 -0.73
C ALA A 208 1.24 0.28 -0.80
N MET A 209 2.33 -0.43 -0.51
CA MET A 209 3.60 0.22 -0.23
C MET A 209 4.40 0.49 -1.51
N THR A 210 4.57 1.77 -1.86
CA THR A 210 5.47 2.19 -2.96
C THR A 210 6.88 1.63 -2.78
N ILE A 211 7.38 0.98 -3.84
CA ILE A 211 8.77 0.56 -3.99
C ILE A 211 9.61 1.81 -4.28
N ASN A 212 10.55 2.14 -3.39
CA ASN A 212 11.51 3.22 -3.62
C ASN A 212 12.88 2.84 -3.04
N LYS A 213 13.91 3.63 -3.40
CA LYS A 213 15.31 3.33 -3.04
C LYS A 213 15.55 3.30 -1.52
N GLU A 214 14.88 4.18 -0.78
CA GLU A 214 15.01 4.26 0.68
C GLU A 214 14.47 2.99 1.33
N ARG A 215 13.25 2.59 0.98
CA ARG A 215 12.61 1.38 1.51
C ARG A 215 13.35 0.13 1.06
N GLN A 216 13.78 0.05 -0.20
CA GLN A 216 14.57 -1.07 -0.72
C GLN A 216 15.91 -1.28 0.00
N ALA A 217 16.45 -0.25 0.66
CA ALA A 217 17.67 -0.40 1.46
C ALA A 217 17.45 -1.29 2.69
N VAL A 218 16.23 -1.35 3.22
CA VAL A 218 15.87 -2.03 4.48
C VAL A 218 14.81 -3.13 4.33
N ILE A 219 14.14 -3.20 3.18
CA ILE A 219 13.10 -4.18 2.84
C ILE A 219 13.53 -4.96 1.60
N GLU A 220 13.19 -6.25 1.56
CA GLU A 220 13.22 -7.05 0.33
C GLU A 220 11.85 -6.97 -0.34
N PHE A 221 11.78 -6.51 -1.59
CA PHE A 221 10.51 -6.26 -2.27
C PHE A 221 10.20 -7.31 -3.33
N SER A 222 8.91 -7.58 -3.51
CA SER A 222 8.39 -8.28 -4.67
C SER A 222 8.59 -7.49 -5.97
N ASP A 223 8.33 -8.16 -7.08
CA ASP A 223 7.96 -7.53 -8.34
C ASP A 223 6.74 -6.60 -8.08
N PRO A 224 6.60 -5.48 -8.81
CA PRO A 224 5.46 -4.59 -8.64
C PRO A 224 4.16 -5.28 -9.03
N TYR A 225 3.07 -5.01 -8.29
CA TYR A 225 1.75 -5.57 -8.58
C TYR A 225 0.69 -4.51 -8.92
N TYR A 226 0.96 -3.23 -8.69
CA TYR A 226 0.03 -2.13 -8.96
C TYR A 226 0.81 -0.84 -9.28
N ASP A 227 0.35 -0.09 -10.29
CA ASP A 227 0.88 1.24 -10.62
C ASP A 227 0.03 2.32 -9.97
N ALA A 228 0.66 3.19 -9.17
CA ALA A 228 0.00 4.23 -8.39
C ALA A 228 0.43 5.64 -8.81
N SER A 229 -0.42 6.59 -8.45
CA SER A 229 -0.26 8.02 -8.64
C SER A 229 -0.70 8.75 -7.37
N GLN A 230 -0.21 9.97 -7.16
CA GLN A 230 -0.74 10.84 -6.11
C GLN A 230 -1.92 11.66 -6.64
N ALA A 231 -2.86 12.03 -5.77
CA ALA A 231 -3.98 12.89 -6.13
C ALA A 231 -4.27 13.93 -5.04
N LEU A 232 -4.75 15.10 -5.46
CA LEU A 232 -5.16 16.20 -4.59
C LEU A 232 -6.66 16.15 -4.37
N MET A 233 -7.09 16.01 -3.12
CA MET A 233 -8.48 16.05 -2.69
C MET A 233 -8.79 17.36 -1.95
N VAL A 234 -9.99 17.88 -2.17
CA VAL A 234 -10.52 19.08 -1.52
C VAL A 234 -12.00 18.91 -1.18
N LEU A 235 -12.56 19.80 -0.35
CA LEU A 235 -14.01 19.93 -0.19
C LEU A 235 -14.70 20.27 -1.53
N LYS A 236 -15.94 19.81 -1.71
CA LYS A 236 -16.70 19.91 -2.97
C LYS A 236 -16.86 21.34 -3.52
N ASP A 237 -16.92 22.33 -2.64
CA ASP A 237 -17.09 23.74 -2.99
C ASP A 237 -15.77 24.54 -2.96
N SER A 238 -14.63 23.86 -2.78
CA SER A 238 -13.32 24.49 -2.81
C SER A 238 -13.01 25.04 -4.21
N PRO A 239 -12.48 26.27 -4.33
CA PRO A 239 -12.03 26.82 -5.61
C PRO A 239 -10.66 26.29 -6.05
N VAL A 240 -9.99 25.49 -5.22
CA VAL A 240 -8.68 24.92 -5.52
C VAL A 240 -8.80 23.88 -6.63
N THR A 241 -7.94 23.96 -7.65
CA THR A 241 -7.90 23.01 -8.78
C THR A 241 -6.56 22.29 -8.93
N ASP A 242 -5.50 22.81 -8.33
CA ASP A 242 -4.16 22.22 -8.28
C ASP A 242 -3.35 22.82 -7.12
N LEU A 243 -2.06 22.44 -7.01
CA LEU A 243 -1.16 22.93 -5.96
C LEU A 243 -0.96 24.45 -5.97
N SER A 244 -1.02 25.11 -7.14
CA SER A 244 -0.84 26.56 -7.24
C SER A 244 -1.96 27.34 -6.56
N GLY A 245 -3.15 26.73 -6.45
CA GLY A 245 -4.29 27.25 -5.70
C GLY A 245 -4.13 27.20 -4.18
N LEU A 246 -3.04 26.59 -3.66
CA LEU A 246 -2.81 26.39 -2.23
C LEU A 246 -1.94 27.47 -1.56
N LYS A 247 -1.62 28.57 -2.24
CA LYS A 247 -0.81 29.63 -1.64
C LYS A 247 -1.43 30.17 -0.34
N GLY A 248 -0.68 30.07 0.77
CA GLY A 248 -1.09 30.46 2.12
C GLY A 248 -2.07 29.49 2.79
N LYS A 249 -2.35 28.33 2.19
CA LYS A 249 -3.26 27.29 2.67
C LYS A 249 -2.51 26.13 3.32
N LYS A 250 -3.25 25.23 3.95
CA LYS A 250 -2.72 24.00 4.56
C LYS A 250 -3.02 22.78 3.70
N LEU A 251 -1.98 22.00 3.40
CA LEU A 251 -2.08 20.71 2.72
C LEU A 251 -1.78 19.60 3.74
N GLY A 252 -2.75 18.73 3.99
CA GLY A 252 -2.55 17.50 4.75
C GLY A 252 -1.73 16.48 3.96
N ALA A 253 -0.94 15.67 4.64
CA ALA A 253 -0.38 14.43 4.12
C ALA A 253 -0.05 13.46 5.27
N GLN A 254 -0.18 12.15 5.03
CA GLN A 254 0.22 11.14 6.02
C GLN A 254 1.75 11.06 6.17
N THR A 255 2.19 11.00 7.43
CA THR A 255 3.58 10.86 7.85
C THR A 255 4.25 9.68 7.16
N GLY A 256 5.36 9.97 6.48
CA GLY A 256 6.22 8.96 5.92
C GLY A 256 5.74 8.31 4.62
N THR A 257 4.70 8.85 4.00
CA THR A 257 4.26 8.48 2.66
C THR A 257 5.03 9.22 1.57
N THR A 258 4.98 8.68 0.36
CA THR A 258 5.45 9.35 -0.86
C THR A 258 4.57 10.55 -1.22
N GLY A 259 3.30 10.57 -0.81
CA GLY A 259 2.43 11.75 -0.85
C GLY A 259 2.99 12.91 -0.02
N LEU A 260 3.48 12.65 1.20
CA LEU A 260 4.16 13.65 2.01
C LEU A 260 5.48 14.13 1.37
N GLU A 261 6.27 13.21 0.81
CA GLU A 261 7.49 13.57 0.07
C GLU A 261 7.18 14.51 -1.09
N TYR A 262 6.12 14.20 -1.86
CA TYR A 262 5.65 15.03 -2.97
C TYR A 262 5.12 16.39 -2.49
N ALA A 263 4.35 16.44 -1.40
CA ALA A 263 3.88 17.68 -0.79
C ALA A 263 5.07 18.57 -0.36
N ASN A 264 6.03 18.01 0.36
CA ASN A 264 7.20 18.77 0.83
C ASN A 264 8.06 19.29 -0.33
N ALA A 265 8.26 18.49 -1.38
CA ALA A 265 9.03 18.89 -2.55
C ALA A 265 8.41 20.08 -3.31
N ASN A 266 7.08 20.26 -3.25
CA ASN A 266 6.35 21.30 -3.98
C ASN A 266 5.91 22.48 -3.09
N ALA A 267 6.09 22.40 -1.77
CA ALA A 267 5.59 23.39 -0.81
C ALA A 267 6.16 24.79 -1.03
N ALA A 268 7.47 24.91 -1.25
CA ALA A 268 8.11 26.22 -1.41
C ALA A 268 7.66 26.95 -2.69
N GLU A 269 7.50 26.23 -3.80
CA GLU A 269 7.04 26.79 -5.07
C GLU A 269 5.56 27.20 -5.02
N SER A 270 4.74 26.38 -4.36
CA SER A 270 3.29 26.56 -4.29
C SER A 270 2.85 27.49 -3.15
N GLY A 271 3.70 27.70 -2.15
CA GLY A 271 3.48 28.62 -1.03
C GLY A 271 2.46 28.14 0.01
N TYR A 272 2.21 26.84 0.12
CA TYR A 272 1.39 26.24 1.19
C TYR A 272 2.23 25.76 2.37
N THR A 273 1.57 25.41 3.47
CA THR A 273 2.18 24.71 4.61
C THR A 273 1.69 23.27 4.64
N VAL A 274 2.61 22.32 4.79
CA VAL A 274 2.27 20.90 4.98
C VAL A 274 1.89 20.64 6.44
N VAL A 275 0.84 19.86 6.65
CA VAL A 275 0.40 19.37 7.96
C VAL A 275 0.45 17.86 7.95
N GLU A 276 1.27 17.28 8.81
CA GLU A 276 1.48 15.83 8.87
C GLU A 276 0.45 15.16 9.80
N TYR A 277 -0.10 14.05 9.34
CA TYR A 277 -1.00 13.19 10.12
C TYR A 277 -0.38 11.80 10.30
N GLN A 278 -0.62 11.13 11.43
CA GLN A 278 -0.11 9.76 11.59
C GLN A 278 -0.89 8.76 10.74
N ASN A 279 -2.21 8.94 10.66
CA ASN A 279 -3.12 8.08 9.91
C ASN A 279 -3.89 8.88 8.86
N ILE A 280 -4.24 8.23 7.77
CA ILE A 280 -5.01 8.83 6.67
C ILE A 280 -6.40 9.25 7.12
N SER A 281 -7.05 8.47 7.98
CA SER A 281 -8.37 8.85 8.53
C SER A 281 -8.34 10.14 9.34
N ASP A 282 -7.22 10.45 10.02
CA ASP A 282 -7.08 11.71 10.77
C ASP A 282 -6.95 12.91 9.82
N GLU A 283 -6.23 12.73 8.70
CA GLU A 283 -6.12 13.75 7.64
C GLU A 283 -7.45 13.99 6.94
N GLU A 284 -8.14 12.91 6.56
CA GLU A 284 -9.46 12.94 5.93
C GLU A 284 -10.46 13.69 6.82
N GLN A 285 -10.48 13.37 8.12
CA GLN A 285 -11.32 14.05 9.10
C GLN A 285 -10.95 15.54 9.26
N ALA A 286 -9.66 15.87 9.19
CA ALA A 286 -9.19 17.25 9.22
C ALA A 286 -9.63 18.05 7.99
N LEU A 287 -9.68 17.42 6.80
CA LEU A 287 -10.24 18.06 5.61
C LEU A 287 -11.73 18.32 5.78
N GLN A 288 -12.49 17.33 6.25
CA GLN A 288 -13.95 17.46 6.45
C GLN A 288 -14.33 18.55 7.45
N THR A 289 -13.50 18.74 8.49
CA THR A 289 -13.70 19.79 9.50
C THR A 289 -13.08 21.13 9.10
N ASN A 290 -12.54 21.23 7.89
CA ASN A 290 -11.90 22.43 7.36
C ASN A 290 -10.69 22.90 8.19
N ALA A 291 -10.02 21.97 8.87
CA ALA A 291 -8.77 22.21 9.61
C ALA A 291 -7.55 22.31 8.67
N ILE A 292 -7.65 21.67 7.50
CA ILE A 292 -6.78 21.78 6.33
C ILE A 292 -7.62 22.15 5.10
N ASP A 293 -6.99 22.72 4.07
CA ASP A 293 -7.68 23.17 2.84
C ASP A 293 -7.71 22.09 1.74
N ALA A 294 -6.75 21.16 1.77
CA ALA A 294 -6.60 20.06 0.84
C ALA A 294 -5.85 18.90 1.49
N ALA A 295 -5.99 17.70 0.94
CA ALA A 295 -5.31 16.47 1.31
C ALA A 295 -4.61 15.87 0.08
N ILE A 296 -3.45 15.24 0.26
CA ILE A 296 -2.75 14.54 -0.83
C ILE A 296 -2.39 13.10 -0.44
N HIS A 297 -2.87 12.17 -1.25
CA HIS A 297 -2.70 10.74 -1.06
C HIS A 297 -2.73 10.01 -2.39
N ASP A 298 -2.46 8.71 -2.34
CA ASP A 298 -2.52 7.84 -3.50
C ASP A 298 -3.93 7.82 -4.09
N GLN A 299 -4.01 8.03 -5.40
CA GLN A 299 -5.25 8.16 -6.17
C GLN A 299 -6.25 7.01 -5.94
N PRO A 300 -5.86 5.72 -5.92
CA PRO A 300 -6.83 4.64 -5.79
C PRO A 300 -7.57 4.67 -4.45
N ALA A 301 -6.89 5.02 -3.36
CA ALA A 301 -7.52 5.17 -2.05
C ALA A 301 -8.46 6.39 -2.01
N LEU A 302 -8.05 7.52 -2.59
CA LEU A 302 -8.91 8.70 -2.69
C LEU A 302 -10.15 8.47 -3.55
N ASN A 303 -10.06 7.66 -4.61
CA ASN A 303 -11.23 7.31 -5.42
C ASN A 303 -12.30 6.62 -4.56
N ASP A 304 -11.90 5.65 -3.74
CA ASP A 304 -12.83 4.96 -2.84
C ASP A 304 -13.39 5.92 -1.78
N TYR A 305 -12.53 6.72 -1.15
CA TYR A 305 -12.96 7.68 -0.14
C TYR A 305 -13.96 8.70 -0.69
N VAL A 306 -13.70 9.31 -1.85
CA VAL A 306 -14.61 10.30 -2.46
C VAL A 306 -16.01 9.71 -2.72
N LYS A 307 -16.08 8.44 -3.14
CA LYS A 307 -17.36 7.74 -3.32
C LYS A 307 -18.11 7.60 -2.01
N GLN A 308 -17.43 7.19 -0.95
CA GLN A 308 -18.04 7.02 0.36
C GLN A 308 -18.57 8.33 0.94
N GLN A 309 -17.92 9.45 0.63
CA GLN A 309 -18.30 10.77 1.14
C GLN A 309 -19.46 11.45 0.39
N ALA A 310 -20.16 10.75 -0.50
CA ALA A 310 -21.41 11.20 -1.13
C ALA A 310 -21.36 12.65 -1.70
N GLY A 311 -20.22 13.03 -2.26
CA GLY A 311 -20.01 14.36 -2.86
C GLY A 311 -19.65 15.48 -1.89
N ALA A 312 -19.27 15.19 -0.64
CA ALA A 312 -18.72 16.20 0.29
C ALA A 312 -17.29 16.64 -0.06
N VAL A 313 -16.54 15.76 -0.72
CA VAL A 313 -15.16 15.98 -1.21
C VAL A 313 -15.05 15.63 -2.69
N GLN A 314 -13.98 16.06 -3.33
CA GLN A 314 -13.65 15.72 -4.71
C GLN A 314 -12.14 15.69 -4.94
N ILE A 315 -11.68 14.83 -5.84
CA ILE A 315 -10.33 14.91 -6.40
C ILE A 315 -10.31 16.01 -7.47
N VAL A 316 -9.35 16.92 -7.39
CA VAL A 316 -9.18 18.02 -8.36
C VAL A 316 -7.98 17.85 -9.27
N LYS A 317 -7.00 17.04 -8.86
CA LYS A 317 -5.79 16.82 -9.65
C LYS A 317 -5.18 15.46 -9.38
N ASN A 318 -4.77 14.77 -10.45
CA ASN A 318 -3.90 13.60 -10.39
C ASN A 318 -2.47 14.00 -10.79
N PHE A 319 -1.49 13.44 -10.10
CA PHE A 319 -0.06 13.61 -10.34
C PHE A 319 0.55 12.27 -10.67
N ASN A 320 1.05 12.11 -11.90
CA ASN A 320 1.76 10.90 -12.27
C ASN A 320 3.16 10.92 -11.64
N THR A 321 3.27 10.29 -10.47
CA THR A 321 4.47 10.14 -9.66
C THR A 321 5.29 8.89 -10.02
N GLY A 322 4.76 8.03 -10.90
CA GLY A 322 5.45 6.82 -11.38
C GLY A 322 5.65 5.78 -10.27
N GLU A 323 4.73 5.72 -9.33
CA GLU A 323 4.85 4.83 -8.17
C GLU A 323 4.40 3.43 -8.52
N GLN A 324 5.05 2.43 -7.92
CA GLN A 324 4.66 1.04 -8.07
C GLN A 324 4.64 0.38 -6.70
N TYR A 325 3.54 -0.30 -6.37
CA TYR A 325 3.43 -1.00 -5.10
C TYR A 325 4.07 -2.39 -5.16
N GLY A 326 4.64 -2.80 -4.04
CA GLY A 326 5.20 -4.13 -3.85
C GLY A 326 4.98 -4.65 -2.44
N PHE A 327 4.98 -5.97 -2.30
CA PHE A 327 4.97 -6.62 -1.00
C PHE A 327 6.40 -6.65 -0.43
N GLY A 328 6.52 -6.38 0.87
CA GLY A 328 7.82 -6.22 1.53
C GLY A 328 8.10 -7.29 2.57
N ALA A 329 9.21 -8.00 2.47
CA ALA A 329 9.68 -8.92 3.52
C ALA A 329 10.93 -8.35 4.22
N ALA A 330 11.34 -9.00 5.32
CA ALA A 330 12.61 -8.69 5.97
C ALA A 330 13.77 -8.75 4.95
N LYS A 331 14.72 -7.81 5.05
CA LYS A 331 15.84 -7.75 4.12
C LYS A 331 16.58 -9.09 4.02
N GLY A 332 16.81 -9.56 2.80
CA GLY A 332 17.44 -10.87 2.54
C GLY A 332 16.51 -12.07 2.62
N ASN A 333 15.22 -11.91 2.96
CA ASN A 333 14.23 -12.98 2.86
C ASN A 333 13.76 -13.19 1.41
N THR A 334 14.68 -13.61 0.55
CA THR A 334 14.41 -13.84 -0.87
C THR A 334 13.50 -15.04 -1.10
N ALA A 335 13.44 -15.99 -0.16
CA ALA A 335 12.59 -17.16 -0.27
C ALA A 335 11.10 -16.78 -0.21
N LEU A 336 10.71 -15.93 0.75
CA LEU A 336 9.33 -15.46 0.85
C LEU A 336 8.95 -14.55 -0.33
N ILE A 337 9.87 -13.68 -0.77
CA ILE A 337 9.67 -12.83 -1.95
C ILE A 337 9.55 -13.64 -3.25
N ALA A 338 10.26 -14.76 -3.40
CA ALA A 338 10.06 -15.65 -4.54
C ALA A 338 8.62 -16.19 -4.62
N VAL A 339 8.00 -16.48 -3.47
CA VAL A 339 6.58 -16.90 -3.40
C VAL A 339 5.66 -15.75 -3.80
N ALA A 340 5.90 -14.53 -3.30
CA ALA A 340 5.14 -13.35 -3.71
C ALA A 340 5.21 -13.13 -5.23
N ASN A 341 6.41 -13.18 -5.81
CA ASN A 341 6.63 -13.01 -7.24
C ASN A 341 5.96 -14.10 -8.07
N PHE A 342 5.96 -15.34 -7.59
CA PHE A 342 5.22 -16.43 -8.20
C PHE A 342 3.72 -16.15 -8.19
N VAL A 343 3.15 -15.75 -7.05
CA VAL A 343 1.72 -15.46 -6.91
C VAL A 343 1.29 -14.30 -7.81
N ILE A 344 2.08 -13.22 -7.89
CA ILE A 344 1.81 -12.09 -8.79
C ILE A 344 1.73 -12.56 -10.25
N LYS A 345 2.71 -13.34 -10.71
CA LYS A 345 2.73 -13.85 -12.09
C LYS A 345 1.60 -14.86 -12.34
N GLN A 346 1.31 -15.70 -11.35
CA GLN A 346 0.28 -16.72 -11.47
C GLN A 346 -1.08 -16.07 -11.57
N SER A 347 -1.39 -15.11 -10.70
CA SER A 347 -2.70 -14.44 -10.67
C SER A 347 -2.99 -13.66 -11.95
N GLN A 348 -1.95 -13.10 -12.59
CA GLN A 348 -2.04 -12.48 -13.91
C GLN A 348 -2.33 -13.51 -15.02
N SER A 349 -1.77 -14.72 -14.91
CA SER A 349 -1.93 -15.76 -15.94
C SER A 349 -3.23 -16.55 -15.83
N ASP A 350 -3.81 -16.69 -14.64
CA ASP A 350 -5.01 -17.50 -14.38
C ASP A 350 -6.29 -16.65 -14.21
N GLY A 351 -6.17 -15.32 -14.30
CA GLY A 351 -7.29 -14.38 -14.22
C GLY A 351 -7.69 -13.98 -12.80
N LYS A 352 -7.06 -14.54 -11.75
CA LYS A 352 -7.32 -14.13 -10.35
C LYS A 352 -7.03 -12.64 -10.13
N TYR A 353 -5.98 -12.11 -10.76
CA TYR A 353 -5.64 -10.68 -10.71
C TYR A 353 -6.79 -9.83 -11.24
N GLU A 354 -7.28 -10.13 -12.45
CA GLU A 354 -8.36 -9.36 -13.10
C GLU A 354 -9.65 -9.43 -12.28
N ALA A 355 -9.99 -10.61 -11.74
CA ALA A 355 -11.16 -10.78 -10.89
C ALA A 355 -11.06 -9.96 -9.59
N SER A 356 -9.90 -9.98 -8.93
CA SER A 356 -9.65 -9.21 -7.70
C SER A 356 -9.61 -7.70 -7.99
N PHE A 357 -8.94 -7.30 -9.07
CA PHE A 357 -8.88 -5.90 -9.53
C PHE A 357 -10.28 -5.36 -9.81
N LYS A 358 -11.13 -6.13 -10.51
CA LYS A 358 -12.51 -5.72 -10.77
C LYS A 358 -13.33 -5.58 -9.50
N LYS A 359 -13.16 -6.53 -8.56
CA LYS A 359 -13.87 -6.56 -7.28
C LYS A 359 -13.53 -5.37 -6.41
N TRP A 360 -12.25 -5.01 -6.32
CA TRP A 360 -11.76 -4.01 -5.37
C TRP A 360 -11.46 -2.65 -6.00
N ILE A 361 -10.80 -2.63 -7.16
CA ILE A 361 -10.28 -1.40 -7.79
C ILE A 361 -11.29 -0.79 -8.77
N ASP A 362 -11.82 -1.54 -9.74
CA ASP A 362 -12.78 -0.96 -10.70
C ASP A 362 -14.10 -0.58 -10.02
N SER A 363 -14.55 -1.41 -9.08
CA SER A 363 -15.73 -1.13 -8.27
C SER A 363 -15.54 0.13 -7.41
N SER A 364 -14.30 0.54 -7.12
CA SER A 364 -13.95 1.79 -6.41
C SER A 364 -13.53 2.94 -7.36
N ALA A 365 -13.41 2.74 -8.68
CA ALA A 365 -12.98 3.77 -9.65
C ALA A 365 -14.09 4.65 -10.31
N GLY A 366 -15.36 4.39 -10.02
CA GLY A 366 -16.54 5.14 -10.50
C GLY A 366 -16.84 6.52 -9.91
#